data_AF-A0A7J3W6Q0-F1
#
_entry.id   AF-A0A7J3W6Q0-F1
#
_cell.length_a   1.000
_cell.length_b   1.000
_cell.length_c   1.000
_cell.angle_alpha   90.00
_cell.angle_beta   90.00
_cell.angle_gamma   90.00
#
_symmetry.space_group_name_H-M   'P 1'
#
loop_
_entity.id
_entity.type
_entity.pdbx_description
1 polymer ?
#
loop_
_entity_poly.entity_id
_entity_poly.type
_entity_poly.pdbx_seq_one_letter_code
_entity_poly.pdbx_strand_id
1 'polypeptide(L)'
;MYTLLMMEVVLGVSFGYEPNDELRKLLEDFRDMVNFCIDYAYRRRITSYARLRKGVYEDWKKRWSYSTHFCHSACKIALAMLKTYRKKRREGKPEARKLFMQLDTQLYKFYGDRIRISVKPRRFIFIDLKYGEYQKKFIDAWREGKLKT
;
A
#
# COMPACT_ATOMS: atom_id res chain seq x y z
N MET A 1 -35.71 -3.62 -27.83
CA MET A 1 -35.39 -4.15 -26.49
C MET A 1 -33.88 -4.14 -26.34
N TYR A 2 -33.31 -3.08 -25.77
CA TYR A 2 -31.87 -3.01 -25.50
C TYR A 2 -31.67 -3.43 -24.04
N THR A 3 -31.12 -4.62 -23.84
CA THR A 3 -30.61 -5.04 -22.53
C THR A 3 -29.40 -4.18 -22.23
N LEU A 4 -29.58 -3.11 -21.45
CA LEU A 4 -28.48 -2.38 -20.84
C LEU A 4 -27.77 -3.38 -19.92
N LEU A 5 -26.68 -3.98 -20.42
CA LEU A 5 -25.71 -4.69 -19.60
C LEU A 5 -25.18 -3.68 -18.59
N MET A 6 -25.74 -3.68 -17.38
CA MET A 6 -25.22 -2.95 -16.24
C MET A 6 -23.79 -3.43 -16.01
N MET A 7 -22.83 -2.59 -16.40
CA MET A 7 -21.43 -2.84 -16.15
C MET A 7 -21.14 -2.40 -14.71
N GLU A 8 -21.22 -3.34 -13.76
CA GLU A 8 -20.83 -3.07 -12.37
C GLU A 8 -19.33 -2.77 -12.31
N VAL A 9 -18.98 -1.51 -12.07
CA VAL A 9 -17.59 -1.08 -11.86
C VAL A 9 -17.27 -1.20 -10.38
N VAL A 10 -16.54 -2.25 -10.01
CA VAL A 10 -16.08 -2.46 -8.63
C VAL A 10 -14.70 -1.84 -8.46
N LEU A 11 -14.61 -0.76 -7.67
CA LEU A 11 -13.36 -0.04 -7.42
C LEU A 11 -12.46 -0.71 -6.37
N GLY A 12 -13.02 -1.57 -5.54
CA GLY A 12 -12.30 -2.29 -4.51
C GLY A 12 -13.19 -3.25 -3.74
N VAL A 13 -12.59 -4.32 -3.23
CA VAL A 13 -13.27 -5.35 -2.44
C VAL A 13 -12.55 -5.49 -1.11
N SER A 14 -13.29 -5.45 -0.01
CA SER A 14 -12.74 -5.65 1.32
C SER A 14 -12.68 -7.13 1.66
N PHE A 15 -11.52 -7.55 2.14
CA PHE A 15 -11.26 -8.90 2.65
C PHE A 15 -10.90 -8.82 4.13
N GLY A 16 -11.39 -9.78 4.91
CA GLY A 16 -10.77 -10.10 6.18
C GLY A 16 -9.43 -10.80 5.94
N TYR A 17 -8.58 -10.85 6.94
CA TYR A 17 -7.35 -11.63 6.87
C TYR A 17 -6.99 -12.17 8.25
N GLU A 18 -6.17 -13.22 8.27
CA GLU A 18 -5.64 -13.75 9.52
C GLU A 18 -4.47 -12.89 10.01
N PRO A 19 -4.52 -12.38 11.25
CA PRO A 19 -3.39 -11.67 11.83
C PRO A 19 -2.15 -12.55 11.90
N ASN A 20 -1.01 -12.00 11.52
CA ASN A 20 0.31 -12.65 11.62
C ASN A 20 1.29 -11.60 12.19
N ASP A 21 2.19 -12.00 13.08
CA ASP A 21 3.20 -11.13 13.68
C ASP A 21 4.14 -10.53 12.63
N GLU A 22 4.50 -11.29 11.60
CA GLU A 22 5.31 -10.77 10.49
C GLU A 22 4.58 -9.67 9.72
N LEU A 23 3.27 -9.84 9.53
CA LEU A 23 2.42 -8.84 8.88
C LEU A 23 2.26 -7.61 9.77
N ARG A 24 2.06 -7.80 11.08
CA ARG A 24 1.98 -6.68 12.03
C ARG A 24 3.27 -5.85 11.98
N LYS A 25 4.43 -6.50 12.06
CA LYS A 25 5.74 -5.83 11.94
C LYS A 25 5.88 -5.10 10.61
N LEU A 26 5.47 -5.72 9.50
CA LEU A 26 5.49 -5.06 8.19
C LEU A 26 4.63 -3.77 8.18
N LEU A 27 3.45 -3.80 8.78
CA LEU A 27 2.55 -2.65 8.86
C LEU A 27 3.13 -1.54 9.75
N GLU A 28 3.77 -1.91 10.86
CA GLU A 28 4.48 -0.99 11.76
C GLU A 28 5.67 -0.32 11.03
N ASP A 29 6.52 -1.13 10.41
CA ASP A 29 7.66 -0.63 9.64
C ASP A 29 7.18 0.29 8.50
N PHE A 30 6.09 -0.06 7.81
CA PHE A 30 5.54 0.79 6.76
C PHE A 30 4.98 2.11 7.27
N ARG A 31 4.28 2.12 8.42
CA ARG A 31 3.84 3.35 9.09
C ARG A 31 5.05 4.25 9.38
N ASP A 32 6.13 3.67 9.89
CA ASP A 32 7.34 4.40 10.25
C ASP A 32 8.06 4.95 9.01
N MET A 33 8.09 4.19 7.91
CA MET A 33 8.55 4.68 6.60
C MET A 33 7.74 5.89 6.12
N VAL A 34 6.41 5.84 6.23
CA VAL A 34 5.53 6.95 5.83
C VAL A 34 5.82 8.19 6.69
N ASN A 35 5.92 8.03 8.01
CA ASN A 35 6.21 9.15 8.93
C ASN A 35 7.59 9.75 8.69
N PHE A 36 8.59 8.93 8.38
CA PHE A 36 9.91 9.38 7.96
C PHE A 36 9.85 10.22 6.69
N CYS A 37 9.14 9.74 5.66
CA CYS A 37 8.95 10.49 4.42
C CYS A 37 8.18 11.81 4.64
N ILE A 38 7.16 11.81 5.50
CA ILE A 38 6.40 13.02 5.87
C ILE A 38 7.34 14.03 6.53
N ASP A 39 8.13 13.61 7.53
CA ASP A 39 9.05 14.49 8.24
C ASP A 39 10.10 15.09 7.30
N TYR A 40 10.72 14.25 6.48
CA TYR A 40 11.71 14.69 5.50
C TYR A 40 11.14 15.71 4.52
N ALA A 41 9.96 15.41 3.95
CA ALA A 41 9.29 16.29 2.99
C ALA A 41 8.84 17.61 3.63
N TYR A 42 8.29 17.55 4.84
CA TYR A 42 7.80 18.71 5.57
C TYR A 42 8.92 19.70 5.88
N ARG A 43 10.02 19.22 6.51
CA ARG A 43 11.16 20.07 6.87
C ARG A 43 11.80 20.77 5.67
N ARG A 44 11.81 20.10 4.51
CA ARG A 44 12.43 20.60 3.27
C ARG A 44 11.43 21.22 2.29
N ARG A 45 10.16 21.36 2.68
CA ARG A 45 9.05 21.88 1.84
C ARG A 45 8.95 21.18 0.47
N ILE A 46 9.19 19.87 0.42
CA ILE A 46 9.16 19.08 -0.82
C ILE A 46 7.72 18.68 -1.14
N THR A 47 7.30 18.99 -2.36
CA THR A 47 6.00 18.56 -2.92
C THR A 47 6.14 17.62 -4.11
N SER A 48 7.34 17.52 -4.69
CA SER A 48 7.64 16.65 -5.83
C SER A 48 7.98 15.24 -5.38
N TYR A 49 7.30 14.26 -5.98
CA TYR A 49 7.56 12.84 -5.74
C TYR A 49 8.99 12.43 -6.07
N ALA A 50 9.50 12.82 -7.25
CA ALA A 50 10.87 12.48 -7.66
C ALA A 50 11.93 13.07 -6.72
N ARG A 51 11.74 14.35 -6.31
CA ARG A 51 12.65 15.01 -5.35
C ARG A 51 12.60 14.34 -3.98
N LEU A 52 11.41 13.99 -3.49
CA LEU A 52 11.27 13.30 -2.22
C LEU A 52 11.97 11.95 -2.26
N ARG A 53 11.62 11.11 -3.24
CA ARG A 53 12.19 9.77 -3.42
C ARG A 53 13.71 9.82 -3.48
N LYS A 54 14.30 10.70 -4.30
CA LYS A 54 15.76 10.84 -4.41
C LYS A 54 16.38 11.26 -3.08
N GLY A 55 15.73 12.18 -2.35
CA GLY A 55 16.24 12.70 -1.08
C GLY A 55 16.20 11.70 0.07
N VAL A 56 15.18 10.85 0.14
CA VAL A 56 15.01 9.89 1.25
C VAL A 56 15.73 8.56 1.01
N TYR A 57 16.10 8.23 -0.22
CA TYR A 57 16.44 6.87 -0.62
C TYR A 57 17.61 6.26 0.19
N GLU A 58 18.73 6.99 0.34
CA GLU A 58 19.91 6.47 1.03
C GLU A 58 19.64 6.24 2.53
N ASP A 59 19.01 7.20 3.20
CA ASP A 59 18.65 7.08 4.62
C ASP A 59 17.59 6.01 4.84
N TRP A 60 16.63 5.89 3.93
CA TRP A 60 15.60 4.86 3.95
C TRP A 60 16.24 3.47 3.82
N LYS A 61 17.15 3.28 2.86
CA LYS A 61 17.80 1.99 2.60
C LYS A 61 18.67 1.52 3.78
N LYS A 62 19.27 2.45 4.53
CA LYS A 62 20.04 2.14 5.74
C LYS A 62 19.15 1.68 6.92
N ARG A 63 17.94 2.23 7.03
CA ARG A 63 16.98 1.93 8.10
C ARG A 63 16.19 0.66 7.84
N TRP A 64 15.85 0.42 6.58
CA TRP A 64 14.90 -0.62 6.19
C TRP A 64 15.48 -1.52 5.10
N SER A 65 15.54 -2.81 5.41
CA SER A 65 15.95 -3.84 4.46
C SER A 65 14.72 -4.40 3.71
N TYR A 66 13.99 -3.54 2.99
CA TYR A 66 12.80 -3.91 2.20
C TYR A 66 13.03 -3.65 0.71
N SER A 67 12.19 -4.22 -0.16
CA SER A 67 12.16 -3.88 -1.58
C SER A 67 11.96 -2.37 -1.78
N THR A 68 12.69 -1.78 -2.74
CA THR A 68 12.65 -0.33 -3.00
C THR A 68 11.25 0.20 -3.33
N HIS A 69 10.33 -0.65 -3.80
CA HIS A 69 8.93 -0.26 -4.04
C HIS A 69 8.17 0.12 -2.76
N PHE A 70 8.62 -0.31 -1.58
CA PHE A 70 8.09 0.17 -0.31
C PHE A 70 8.41 1.66 -0.11
N CYS A 71 9.63 2.09 -0.44
CA CYS A 71 10.02 3.50 -0.43
C CYS A 71 9.14 4.33 -1.38
N HIS A 72 8.86 3.81 -2.59
CA HIS A 72 7.98 4.47 -3.55
C HIS A 72 6.57 4.68 -2.99
N SER A 73 6.01 3.61 -2.42
CA SER A 73 4.67 3.61 -1.84
C SER A 73 4.58 4.58 -0.66
N ALA A 74 5.56 4.54 0.26
CA ALA A 74 5.64 5.45 1.39
C ALA A 74 5.75 6.92 0.95
N CYS A 75 6.56 7.23 -0.06
CA CYS A 75 6.68 8.58 -0.62
C CYS A 75 5.36 9.09 -1.21
N LYS A 76 4.63 8.25 -1.97
CA LYS A 76 3.32 8.60 -2.56
C LYS A 76 2.32 8.96 -1.45
N ILE A 77 2.23 8.12 -0.42
CA ILE A 77 1.31 8.31 0.71
C ILE A 77 1.69 9.57 1.50
N ALA A 78 2.97 9.76 1.82
CA ALA A 78 3.45 10.93 2.55
C ALA A 78 3.05 12.24 1.87
N LEU A 79 3.26 12.34 0.55
CA LEU A 79 2.89 13.53 -0.21
C LEU A 79 1.37 13.73 -0.29
N ALA A 80 0.59 12.66 -0.41
CA ALA A 80 -0.86 12.72 -0.39
C ALA A 80 -1.39 13.21 0.97
N MET A 81 -0.85 12.69 2.08
CA MET A 81 -1.18 13.13 3.43
C MET A 81 -0.85 14.61 3.62
N LEU A 82 0.37 15.04 3.25
CA LEU A 82 0.78 16.43 3.33
C LEU A 82 -0.09 17.37 2.47
N LYS A 83 -0.45 16.94 1.24
CA LYS A 83 -1.34 17.70 0.36
C LYS A 83 -2.70 17.93 1.01
N THR A 84 -3.32 16.87 1.54
CA THR A 84 -4.62 16.95 2.21
C THR A 84 -4.55 17.79 3.48
N TYR A 85 -3.47 17.65 4.25
CA TYR A 85 -3.27 18.41 5.49
C TYR A 85 -3.16 19.93 5.22
N ARG A 86 -2.37 20.32 4.21
CA ARG A 86 -2.29 21.72 3.74
C ARG A 86 -3.63 22.27 3.27
N LYS A 87 -4.41 21.47 2.51
CA LYS A 87 -5.76 21.87 2.07
C LYS A 87 -6.69 22.18 3.23
N LYS A 88 -6.54 21.47 4.35
CA LYS A 88 -7.33 21.70 5.58
C LYS A 88 -6.81 22.88 6.43
N ARG A 89 -5.85 23.66 5.93
CA ARG A 89 -5.22 24.82 6.61
C ARG A 89 -4.79 24.53 8.05
N ARG A 90 -4.30 23.31 8.30
CA ARG A 90 -3.80 22.91 9.62
C ARG A 90 -2.33 23.31 9.76
N GLU A 91 -1.97 23.77 10.95
CA GLU A 91 -0.58 24.03 11.30
C GLU A 91 0.19 22.72 11.54
N GLY A 92 1.50 22.75 11.31
CA GLY A 92 2.36 21.58 11.47
C GLY A 92 2.29 20.58 10.30
N LYS A 93 2.41 19.28 10.64
CA LYS A 93 2.45 18.15 9.69
C LYS A 93 1.48 17.04 10.12
N PRO A 94 0.96 16.26 9.17
CA PRO A 94 0.21 15.05 9.51
C PRO A 94 1.13 13.97 10.10
N GLU A 95 0.52 12.98 10.74
CA GLU A 95 1.20 11.79 11.25
C GLU A 95 0.35 10.56 10.91
N ALA A 96 0.99 9.51 10.38
CA ALA A 96 0.37 8.21 10.19
C ALA A 96 0.35 7.46 11.53
N ARG A 97 -0.84 7.33 12.14
CA ARG A 97 -1.02 6.64 13.43
C ARG A 97 -1.54 5.21 13.28
N LYS A 98 -2.39 4.98 12.28
CA LYS A 98 -2.98 3.66 12.02
C LYS A 98 -1.96 2.74 11.34
N LEU A 99 -2.05 1.45 11.63
CA LEU A 99 -1.32 0.41 10.91
C LEU A 99 -2.07 0.11 9.60
N PHE A 100 -1.50 0.55 8.50
CA PHE A 100 -2.01 0.28 7.16
C PHE A 100 -0.86 0.28 6.18
N MET A 101 -1.05 -0.37 5.03
CA MET A 101 -0.15 -0.24 3.90
C MET A 101 -0.94 -0.18 2.60
N GLN A 102 -0.44 0.59 1.65
CA GLN A 102 -0.90 0.57 0.27
C GLN A 102 0.30 0.20 -0.58
N LEU A 103 0.29 -1.02 -1.12
CA LEU A 103 1.41 -1.58 -1.86
C LEU A 103 1.30 -1.28 -3.34
N ASP A 104 2.45 -1.06 -3.96
CA ASP A 104 2.60 -1.03 -5.42
C ASP A 104 2.28 -2.41 -6.01
N THR A 105 1.70 -2.46 -7.22
CA THR A 105 1.27 -3.72 -7.88
C THR A 105 2.43 -4.70 -8.11
N GLN A 106 3.68 -4.21 -8.09
CA GLN A 106 4.87 -5.07 -8.18
C GLN A 106 5.20 -5.82 -6.89
N LEU A 107 4.65 -5.38 -5.74
CA LEU A 107 4.96 -5.94 -4.43
C LEU A 107 4.01 -7.07 -4.03
N TYR A 108 2.85 -7.22 -4.66
CA TYR A 108 1.91 -8.27 -4.28
C TYR A 108 1.44 -9.06 -5.50
N LYS A 109 1.05 -10.31 -5.25
CA LYS A 109 0.29 -11.13 -6.20
C LYS A 109 -0.78 -11.90 -5.45
N PHE A 110 -1.95 -12.05 -6.06
CA PHE A 110 -2.92 -13.02 -5.58
C PHE A 110 -2.39 -14.43 -5.86
N TYR A 111 -2.61 -15.32 -4.89
CA TYR A 111 -2.19 -16.70 -4.94
C TYR A 111 -3.31 -17.56 -4.37
N GLY A 112 -4.28 -17.91 -5.21
CA GLY A 112 -5.48 -18.63 -4.80
C GLY A 112 -6.30 -17.84 -3.78
N ASP A 113 -6.39 -18.37 -2.57
CA ASP A 113 -7.07 -17.82 -1.39
C ASP A 113 -6.19 -16.89 -0.54
N ARG A 114 -4.97 -16.58 -1.01
CA ARG A 114 -3.96 -15.82 -0.25
C ARG A 114 -3.40 -14.67 -1.07
N ILE A 115 -2.81 -13.69 -0.39
CA ILE A 115 -1.99 -12.64 -1.01
C ILE A 115 -0.52 -12.90 -0.67
N ARG A 116 0.32 -12.97 -1.70
CA ARG A 116 1.77 -13.04 -1.55
C ARG A 116 2.38 -11.65 -1.68
N ILE A 117 3.03 -11.17 -0.64
CA ILE A 117 3.77 -9.91 -0.61
C ILE A 117 5.26 -10.19 -0.75
N SER A 118 5.90 -9.58 -1.76
CA SER A 118 7.35 -9.58 -1.98
C SER A 118 8.02 -8.55 -1.08
N VAL A 119 8.57 -9.00 0.04
CA VAL A 119 9.18 -8.13 1.04
C VAL A 119 10.60 -7.77 0.66
N LYS A 120 11.38 -8.76 0.22
CA LYS A 120 12.75 -8.64 -0.28
C LYS A 120 12.94 -9.59 -1.47
N PRO A 121 14.03 -9.48 -2.24
CA PRO A 121 14.36 -10.51 -3.21
C PRO A 121 14.31 -11.90 -2.57
N ARG A 122 13.47 -12.78 -3.12
CA ARG A 122 13.28 -14.18 -2.67
C ARG A 122 12.71 -14.34 -1.25
N ARG A 123 12.17 -13.29 -0.63
CA ARG A 123 11.45 -13.37 0.66
C ARG A 123 10.02 -12.87 0.51
N PHE A 124 9.07 -13.72 0.89
CA PHE A 124 7.65 -13.47 0.72
C PHE A 124 6.92 -13.62 2.05
N ILE A 125 5.94 -12.76 2.30
CA ILE A 125 4.92 -12.93 3.34
C ILE A 125 3.63 -13.35 2.65
N PHE A 126 2.96 -14.35 3.21
CA PHE A 126 1.64 -14.77 2.76
C PHE A 126 0.58 -14.26 3.75
N ILE A 127 -0.49 -13.71 3.20
CA ILE A 127 -1.66 -13.28 3.96
C ILE A 127 -2.82 -14.15 3.55
N ASP A 128 -3.35 -14.92 4.50
CA ASP A 128 -4.50 -15.77 4.27
C ASP A 128 -5.77 -14.92 4.36
N LEU A 129 -6.55 -14.91 3.27
CA LEU A 129 -7.75 -14.08 3.16
C LEU A 129 -8.94 -14.78 3.79
N LYS A 130 -9.71 -14.04 4.58
CA LYS A 130 -11.04 -14.42 5.05
C LYS A 130 -12.09 -13.77 4.17
N TYR A 131 -12.91 -14.59 3.51
CA TYR A 131 -13.88 -14.15 2.53
C TYR A 131 -15.20 -14.92 2.59
N GLY A 132 -16.29 -14.24 2.28
CA GLY A 132 -17.63 -14.83 2.13
C GLY A 132 -17.97 -15.09 0.67
N GLU A 133 -19.24 -15.41 0.40
CA GLU A 133 -19.73 -15.74 -0.95
C GLU A 133 -19.54 -14.59 -1.95
N TYR A 134 -19.71 -13.34 -1.52
CA TYR A 134 -19.53 -12.18 -2.38
C TYR A 134 -18.08 -12.06 -2.87
N GLN A 135 -17.13 -12.13 -1.95
CA GLN A 135 -15.70 -12.04 -2.23
C GLN A 135 -15.19 -13.25 -3.04
N LYS A 136 -15.79 -14.43 -2.85
CA LYS A 136 -15.42 -15.67 -3.57
C LYS A 136 -15.46 -15.49 -5.09
N LYS A 137 -16.45 -14.76 -5.61
CA LYS A 137 -16.56 -14.46 -7.05
C LYS A 137 -15.32 -13.77 -7.61
N PHE A 138 -14.68 -12.90 -6.82
CA PHE A 138 -13.46 -12.21 -7.21
C PHE A 138 -12.22 -13.12 -7.11
N ILE A 139 -12.16 -13.97 -6.08
CA ILE A 139 -11.11 -14.98 -5.94
C ILE A 139 -11.13 -15.93 -7.14
N ASP A 140 -12.30 -16.41 -7.53
CA ASP A 140 -12.47 -17.31 -8.67
C ASP A 140 -12.13 -16.60 -9.98
N ALA A 141 -12.58 -15.37 -10.18
CA ALA A 141 -12.23 -14.57 -11.35
C ALA A 141 -10.72 -14.26 -11.46
N TRP A 142 -10.01 -14.10 -10.33
CA TRP A 142 -8.55 -13.98 -10.30
C TRP A 142 -7.86 -15.30 -10.65
N ARG A 143 -8.35 -16.43 -10.13
CA ARG A 143 -7.83 -17.77 -10.47
C ARG A 143 -7.95 -18.07 -11.97
N GLU A 144 -9.05 -17.63 -12.58
CA GLU A 144 -9.32 -17.78 -14.00
C GLU A 144 -8.58 -16.76 -14.89
N GLY A 145 -7.83 -15.82 -14.30
CA GLY A 145 -7.09 -14.79 -15.04
C GLY A 145 -7.97 -13.72 -15.69
N LYS A 146 -9.26 -13.65 -15.36
CA LYS A 146 -10.23 -12.69 -15.93
C LYS A 146 -10.05 -11.28 -15.38
N LEU A 147 -9.47 -11.16 -14.18
CA LEU A 147 -9.16 -9.89 -13.53
C LEU A 147 -7.65 -9.63 -13.57
N LYS A 148 -7.24 -8.49 -14.13
CA LYS A 148 -5.84 -8.04 -14.10
C LYS A 148 -5.50 -7.50 -12.70
N THR A 149 -4.36 -7.95 -12.17
CA THR A 149 -3.71 -7.42 -10.95
C THR A 149 -3.08 -6.06 -11.16
#